data_AF-A0A4P6HG38-F1
#
_entry.id   AF-A0A4P6HG38-F1
#
_cell.length_a   1.000
_cell.length_b   1.000
_cell.length_c   1.000
_cell.angle_alpha   90.00
_cell.angle_beta   90.00
_cell.angle_gamma   90.00
#
_symmetry.space_group_name_H-M   'P 1'
#
loop_
_entity.id
_entity.type
_entity.pdbx_description
1 polymer ?
#
loop_
_entity_poly.entity_id
_entity_poly.type
_entity_poly.pdbx_seq_one_letter_code
_entity_poly.pdbx_strand_id
1 'polypeptide(L)'
;MDQLDDEILVMFIEDSREHLGNIETALMDMERHGADIDEELVNTVFRAAHSIKGGAGFLNLANIRELAHRLENLLHMIRGRELTPDTRIINQLLTGFDRLLALVERGPQSDAEDIGELLAALSGVAEEHFTTEQRAQAAAKAVIALPGGAGAFTADELSLRQAVSGGKNLYLVEYDLIHDVQARGKTPLDVITTMESSGLIVDCRMELSAVGDLDAPPVNRIPFYVLYASIVEPDIVGYLFALDVSRIHPVDLDALLPPAAAAPDAPALTQPREFGPWLLTDAQQAAEVRLAPGQLPEAAAAREALLAALATGRDTLLVWPQAPACDLALLQVLIAAVRGFAARGQALAHGDAPPPALAEAVRRAGLGPKDLADAGLPGELFAASFQ
;
A
#
# COMPACT_ATOMS: atom_id res chain seq x y z
N MET A 1 8.10 32.72 15.79
CA MET A 1 7.07 31.67 15.87
C MET A 1 5.86 32.37 16.42
N ASP A 2 4.90 32.64 15.55
CA ASP A 2 3.75 33.50 15.85
C ASP A 2 2.79 32.78 16.81
N GLN A 3 1.98 33.50 17.58
CA GLN A 3 0.97 32.90 18.47
C GLN A 3 0.03 31.91 17.76
N LEU A 4 -0.19 32.10 16.45
CA LEU A 4 -1.00 31.22 15.62
C LEU A 4 -0.32 29.85 15.37
N ASP A 5 1.02 29.81 15.28
CA ASP A 5 1.77 28.55 15.12
C ASP A 5 1.64 27.68 16.37
N ASP A 6 1.69 28.32 17.55
CA ASP A 6 1.57 27.63 18.85
C ASP A 6 0.15 27.09 19.08
N GLU A 7 -0.90 27.82 18.70
CA GLU A 7 -2.29 27.36 18.80
C GLU A 7 -2.58 26.16 17.88
N ILE A 8 -2.12 26.19 16.63
CA ILE A 8 -2.30 25.07 15.69
C ILE A 8 -1.52 23.83 16.16
N LEU A 9 -0.30 24.04 16.68
CA LEU A 9 0.48 22.95 17.24
C LEU A 9 -0.22 22.30 18.44
N VAL A 10 -0.81 23.09 19.35
CA VAL A 10 -1.57 22.55 20.48
C VAL A 10 -2.77 21.72 20.00
N MET A 11 -3.54 22.22 19.04
CA MET A 11 -4.66 21.47 18.45
C MET A 11 -4.18 20.15 17.83
N PHE A 12 -3.11 20.17 17.04
CA PHE A 12 -2.54 18.97 16.45
C PHE A 12 -2.12 17.92 17.50
N ILE A 13 -1.52 18.35 18.61
CA ILE A 13 -1.12 17.46 19.70
C ILE A 13 -2.35 16.86 20.40
N GLU A 14 -3.40 17.66 20.62
CA GLU A 14 -4.66 17.20 21.22
C GLU A 14 -5.37 16.19 20.31
N ASP A 15 -5.54 16.49 19.02
CA ASP A 15 -6.13 15.60 18.03
C ASP A 15 -5.34 14.29 17.90
N SER A 16 -4.02 14.38 17.87
CA SER A 16 -3.15 13.20 17.80
C SER A 16 -3.30 12.31 19.04
N ARG A 17 -3.44 12.89 20.24
CA ARG A 17 -3.70 12.11 21.46
C ARG A 17 -5.04 11.39 21.41
N GLU A 18 -6.07 12.03 20.84
CA GLU A 18 -7.38 11.39 20.65
C GLU A 18 -7.26 10.19 19.69
N HIS A 19 -6.58 10.37 18.55
CA HIS A 19 -6.32 9.29 17.60
C HIS A 19 -5.56 8.11 18.22
N LEU A 20 -4.56 8.39 19.07
CA LEU A 20 -3.69 7.39 19.68
C LEU A 20 -4.31 6.69 20.90
N GLY A 21 -5.31 7.29 21.54
CA GLY A 21 -5.81 6.87 22.86
C GLY A 21 -6.32 5.42 22.97
N ASN A 22 -6.78 4.83 21.87
CA ASN A 22 -7.29 3.45 21.83
C ASN A 22 -6.45 2.50 20.97
N ILE A 23 -5.29 2.94 20.47
CA ILE A 23 -4.50 2.15 19.51
C ILE A 23 -3.98 0.85 20.13
N GLU A 24 -3.49 0.88 21.37
CA GLU A 24 -2.98 -0.32 22.04
C GLU A 24 -4.04 -1.43 22.08
N THR A 25 -5.24 -1.10 22.55
CA THR A 25 -6.37 -2.05 22.59
C THR A 25 -6.69 -2.59 21.20
N ALA A 26 -6.75 -1.71 20.19
CA ALA A 26 -7.05 -2.11 18.83
C ALA A 26 -5.98 -3.06 18.24
N LEU A 27 -4.70 -2.79 18.49
CA LEU A 27 -3.60 -3.65 18.06
C LEU A 27 -3.61 -5.02 18.76
N MET A 28 -3.90 -5.06 20.07
CA MET A 28 -4.05 -6.32 20.80
C MET A 28 -5.23 -7.15 20.28
N ASP A 29 -6.32 -6.49 19.89
CA ASP A 29 -7.46 -7.16 19.26
C ASP A 29 -7.11 -7.64 17.83
N MET A 30 -6.30 -6.90 17.08
CA MET A 30 -5.77 -7.37 15.79
C MET A 30 -4.93 -8.64 15.96
N GLU A 31 -4.02 -8.69 16.94
CA GLU A 31 -3.22 -9.88 17.24
C GLU A 31 -4.11 -11.09 17.55
N ARG A 32 -5.13 -10.90 18.40
CA ARG A 32 -6.01 -11.97 18.87
C ARG A 32 -6.75 -12.67 17.74
N HIS A 33 -7.17 -11.91 16.73
CA HIS A 33 -7.93 -12.45 15.60
C HIS A 33 -7.01 -12.90 14.44
N GLY A 34 -5.78 -12.38 14.35
CA GLY A 34 -4.79 -12.82 13.38
C GLY A 34 -5.29 -12.76 11.94
N ALA A 35 -5.41 -13.93 11.28
CA ALA A 35 -5.89 -14.00 9.90
C ALA A 35 -7.38 -13.65 9.76
N ASP A 36 -8.15 -13.76 10.83
CA ASP A 36 -9.60 -13.51 10.88
C ASP A 36 -9.96 -12.12 11.41
N ILE A 37 -8.99 -11.19 11.46
CA ILE A 37 -9.22 -9.80 11.89
C ILE A 37 -10.37 -9.14 11.14
N ASP A 38 -11.11 -8.30 11.85
CA ASP A 38 -12.07 -7.37 11.25
C ASP A 38 -11.30 -6.27 10.51
N GLU A 39 -11.64 -6.06 9.23
CA GLU A 39 -11.04 -5.01 8.41
C GLU A 39 -11.34 -3.62 8.98
N GLU A 40 -12.51 -3.41 9.62
CA GLU A 40 -12.87 -2.11 10.18
C GLU A 40 -12.00 -1.74 11.39
N LEU A 41 -11.54 -2.73 12.14
CA LEU A 41 -10.56 -2.54 13.20
C LEU A 41 -9.24 -2.02 12.63
N VAL A 42 -8.76 -2.64 11.55
CA VAL A 42 -7.54 -2.18 10.85
C VAL A 42 -7.73 -0.78 10.26
N ASN A 43 -8.89 -0.49 9.65
CA ASN A 43 -9.22 0.82 9.10
C ASN A 43 -9.21 1.92 10.17
N THR A 44 -9.63 1.59 11.40
CA THR A 44 -9.61 2.53 12.52
C THR A 44 -8.17 2.92 12.88
N VAL A 45 -7.27 1.94 13.04
CA VAL A 45 -5.86 2.20 13.35
C VAL A 45 -5.13 2.87 12.18
N PHE A 46 -5.44 2.45 10.94
CA PHE A 46 -4.91 3.06 9.72
C PHE A 46 -5.28 4.55 9.63
N ARG A 47 -6.55 4.91 9.88
CA ARG A 47 -7.01 6.31 9.86
C ARG A 47 -6.29 7.15 10.90
N ALA A 48 -6.06 6.62 12.11
CA ALA A 48 -5.30 7.33 13.14
C ALA A 48 -3.87 7.68 12.68
N ALA A 49 -3.13 6.71 12.13
CA ALA A 49 -1.80 6.99 11.57
C ALA A 49 -1.84 7.97 10.39
N HIS A 50 -2.83 7.83 9.51
CA HIS A 50 -3.00 8.66 8.33
C HIS A 50 -3.27 10.13 8.67
N SER A 51 -4.19 10.41 9.58
CA SER A 51 -4.52 11.78 9.99
C SER A 51 -3.33 12.44 10.72
N ILE A 52 -2.58 11.69 11.54
CA ILE A 52 -1.35 12.18 12.17
C ILE A 52 -0.28 12.51 11.11
N LYS A 53 -0.11 11.66 10.10
CA LYS A 53 0.80 11.92 8.96
C LYS A 53 0.40 13.21 8.23
N GLY A 54 -0.89 13.39 7.94
CA GLY A 54 -1.43 14.59 7.28
C GLY A 54 -1.18 15.87 8.10
N GLY A 55 -1.48 15.85 9.40
CA GLY A 55 -1.20 16.98 10.30
C GLY A 55 0.29 17.29 10.44
N ALA A 56 1.13 16.25 10.54
CA ALA A 56 2.59 16.41 10.63
C ALA A 56 3.19 16.97 9.33
N GLY A 57 2.71 16.55 8.16
CA GLY A 57 3.10 17.12 6.87
C GLY A 57 2.72 18.59 6.75
N PHE A 58 1.53 18.96 7.24
CA PHE A 58 1.10 20.36 7.28
C PHE A 58 2.03 21.22 8.16
N LEU A 59 2.36 20.75 9.36
CA LEU A 59 3.24 21.45 10.31
C LEU A 59 4.73 21.32 10.00
N ASN A 60 5.11 20.66 8.90
CA ASN A 60 6.50 20.36 8.53
C ASN A 60 7.28 19.61 9.64
N LEU A 61 6.62 18.70 10.36
CA LEU A 61 7.21 17.85 11.41
C LEU A 61 7.72 16.55 10.80
N ALA A 62 8.97 16.57 10.33
CA ALA A 62 9.51 15.54 9.44
C ALA A 62 9.55 14.13 10.08
N ASN A 63 10.03 14.02 11.32
CA ASN A 63 10.16 12.76 12.04
C ASN A 63 8.80 12.13 12.36
N ILE A 64 7.81 12.95 12.75
CA ILE A 64 6.45 12.48 13.02
C ILE A 64 5.81 11.97 11.73
N ARG A 65 5.93 12.74 10.65
CA ARG A 65 5.40 12.38 9.32
C ARG A 65 5.99 11.05 8.83
N GLU A 66 7.31 10.91 8.91
CA GLU A 66 8.00 9.71 8.41
C GLU A 66 7.65 8.46 9.22
N LEU A 67 7.59 8.57 10.55
CA LEU A 67 7.20 7.44 11.40
C LEU A 67 5.73 7.03 11.17
N ALA A 68 4.82 8.00 11.12
CA ALA A 68 3.41 7.75 10.82
C ALA A 68 3.24 7.06 9.45
N HIS A 69 4.02 7.46 8.44
CA HIS A 69 4.03 6.81 7.14
C HIS A 69 4.50 5.35 7.21
N ARG A 70 5.57 5.01 7.96
CA ARG A 70 6.01 3.61 8.10
C ARG A 70 4.96 2.74 8.79
N LEU A 71 4.28 3.28 9.80
CA LEU A 71 3.16 2.61 10.46
C LEU A 71 1.99 2.39 9.50
N GLU A 72 1.61 3.43 8.73
CA GLU A 72 0.58 3.38 7.71
C GLU A 72 0.84 2.26 6.68
N ASN A 73 2.10 2.09 6.24
CA ASN A 73 2.49 1.05 5.28
C ASN A 73 2.26 -0.37 5.82
N LEU A 74 2.66 -0.65 7.07
CA LEU A 74 2.39 -1.96 7.68
C LEU A 74 0.89 -2.22 7.84
N LEU A 75 0.14 -1.21 8.29
CA LEU A 75 -1.31 -1.30 8.43
C LEU A 75 -2.02 -1.49 7.08
N HIS A 76 -1.49 -0.89 6.01
CA HIS A 76 -1.97 -1.10 4.65
C HIS A 76 -1.84 -2.57 4.24
N MET A 77 -0.68 -3.18 4.47
CA MET A 77 -0.44 -4.60 4.15
C MET A 77 -1.35 -5.53 4.98
N ILE A 78 -1.59 -5.20 6.25
CA ILE A 78 -2.51 -5.94 7.11
C ILE A 78 -3.93 -5.84 6.56
N ARG A 79 -4.37 -4.62 6.20
CA ARG A 79 -5.70 -4.38 5.60
C ARG A 79 -5.87 -5.16 4.30
N GLY A 80 -4.83 -5.19 3.46
CA GLY A 80 -4.79 -5.93 2.19
C GLY A 80 -4.67 -7.45 2.33
N ARG A 81 -4.60 -7.99 3.57
CA ARG A 81 -4.35 -9.41 3.87
C ARG A 81 -3.01 -9.94 3.33
N GLU A 82 -2.07 -9.05 3.02
CA GLU A 82 -0.69 -9.38 2.62
C GLU A 82 0.18 -9.73 3.84
N LEU A 83 -0.19 -9.19 5.00
CA LEU A 83 0.50 -9.37 6.28
C LEU A 83 -0.49 -9.82 7.36
N THR A 84 -0.28 -11.00 7.95
CA THR A 84 -1.10 -11.45 9.08
C THR A 84 -0.54 -10.85 10.38
N PRO A 85 -1.33 -10.15 11.20
CA PRO A 85 -0.85 -9.55 12.44
C PRO A 85 -0.55 -10.62 13.48
N ASP A 86 0.73 -10.96 13.63
CA ASP A 86 1.24 -11.83 14.68
C ASP A 86 1.90 -11.02 15.81
N THR A 87 2.34 -11.70 16.86
CA THR A 87 3.03 -11.07 18.00
C THR A 87 4.24 -10.24 17.60
N ARG A 88 4.98 -10.64 16.57
CA ARG A 88 6.17 -9.90 16.13
C ARG A 88 5.76 -8.57 15.49
N ILE A 89 4.79 -8.60 14.59
CA ILE A 89 4.30 -7.42 13.86
C ILE A 89 3.60 -6.46 14.81
N ILE A 90 2.76 -6.98 15.71
CA ILE A 90 2.01 -6.15 16.67
C ILE A 90 2.95 -5.47 17.67
N ASN A 91 4.00 -6.14 18.15
CA ASN A 91 5.01 -5.50 18.99
C ASN A 91 5.75 -4.35 18.27
N GLN A 92 6.00 -4.48 16.97
CA GLN A 92 6.61 -3.41 16.17
C GLN A 92 5.65 -2.22 16.00
N LEU A 93 4.38 -2.49 15.73
CA LEU A 93 3.35 -1.44 15.66
C LEU A 93 3.20 -0.73 17.01
N LEU A 94 3.11 -1.47 18.13
CA LEU A 94 3.04 -0.89 19.48
C LEU A 94 4.25 0.02 19.75
N THR A 95 5.47 -0.48 19.52
CA THR A 95 6.71 0.30 19.70
C THR A 95 6.70 1.56 18.83
N GLY A 96 6.25 1.44 17.57
CA GLY A 96 6.18 2.57 16.66
C GLY A 96 5.13 3.61 17.07
N PHE A 97 3.95 3.19 17.54
CA PHE A 97 2.90 4.10 18.02
C PHE A 97 3.27 4.78 19.36
N ASP A 98 3.91 4.06 20.28
CA ASP A 98 4.47 4.65 21.50
C ASP A 98 5.49 5.74 21.16
N ARG A 99 6.38 5.44 20.20
CA ARG A 99 7.36 6.42 19.73
C ARG A 99 6.68 7.59 19.01
N LEU A 100 5.65 7.34 18.21
CA LEU A 100 4.89 8.38 17.52
C LEU A 100 4.26 9.35 18.52
N LEU A 101 3.63 8.82 19.58
CA LEU A 101 3.08 9.65 20.67
C LEU A 101 4.18 10.52 21.29
N ALA A 102 5.32 9.94 21.64
CA ALA A 102 6.42 10.68 22.25
C ALA A 102 6.98 11.79 21.34
N LEU A 103 7.04 11.57 20.02
CA LEU A 103 7.46 12.60 19.07
C LEU A 103 6.40 13.70 18.94
N VAL A 104 5.11 13.33 18.85
CA VAL A 104 3.98 14.27 18.81
C VAL A 104 4.00 15.22 20.01
N GLU A 105 4.18 14.70 21.22
CA GLU A 105 4.24 15.53 22.44
C GLU A 105 5.40 16.52 22.45
N ARG A 106 6.44 16.26 21.66
CA ARG A 106 7.59 17.14 21.48
C ARG A 106 7.46 18.10 20.33
N GLY A 107 6.45 17.96 19.46
CA GLY A 107 6.22 18.86 18.34
C GLY A 107 7.51 19.12 17.51
N PRO A 108 7.88 20.39 17.25
CA PRO A 108 9.09 20.72 16.48
C PRO A 108 10.40 20.18 17.05
N GLN A 109 10.51 19.97 18.36
CA GLN A 109 11.71 19.40 18.98
C GLN A 109 11.91 17.91 18.68
N SER A 110 10.94 17.26 18.04
CA SER A 110 11.04 15.86 17.63
C SER A 110 12.02 15.64 16.47
N ASP A 111 12.21 16.62 15.59
CA ASP A 111 13.09 16.52 14.40
C ASP A 111 14.59 16.51 14.75
N ALA A 112 14.94 16.83 15.99
CA ALA A 112 16.31 16.71 16.50
C ALA A 112 16.66 15.27 16.92
N GLU A 113 15.67 14.36 17.00
CA GLU A 113 15.89 12.99 17.44
C GLU A 113 16.26 12.07 16.28
N ASP A 114 17.15 11.12 16.54
CA ASP A 114 17.42 10.04 15.59
C ASP A 114 16.37 8.94 15.77
N ILE A 115 15.65 8.66 14.68
CA ILE A 115 14.67 7.57 14.60
C ILE A 115 15.02 6.56 13.50
N GLY A 116 16.22 6.65 12.91
CA GLY A 116 16.63 5.85 11.75
C GLY A 116 16.57 4.35 12.01
N GLU A 117 17.00 3.88 13.17
CA GLU A 117 16.92 2.46 13.55
C GLU A 117 15.48 1.95 13.60
N LEU A 118 14.55 2.75 14.15
CA LEU A 118 13.13 2.40 14.21
C LEU A 118 12.50 2.36 12.81
N LEU A 119 12.81 3.36 11.97
CA LEU A 119 12.32 3.39 10.59
C LEU A 119 12.82 2.19 9.79
N ALA A 120 14.09 1.80 9.98
CA ALA A 120 14.68 0.62 9.36
C ALA A 120 14.02 -0.67 9.86
N ALA A 121 13.73 -0.78 11.17
CA ALA A 121 13.04 -1.94 11.73
C ALA A 121 11.63 -2.11 11.14
N LEU A 122 10.83 -1.03 11.09
CA LEU A 122 9.48 -1.05 10.52
C LEU A 122 9.49 -1.38 9.02
N SER A 123 10.41 -0.76 8.27
CA SER A 123 10.55 -1.00 6.83
C SER A 123 11.00 -2.43 6.55
N GLY A 124 11.91 -2.98 7.36
CA GLY A 124 12.38 -4.36 7.24
C GLY A 124 11.24 -5.38 7.35
N VAL A 125 10.29 -5.16 8.27
CA VAL A 125 9.09 -6.02 8.39
C VAL A 125 8.24 -5.98 7.11
N ALA A 126 8.04 -4.79 6.52
CA ALA A 126 7.29 -4.68 5.27
C ALA A 126 8.01 -5.38 4.10
N GLU A 127 9.32 -5.13 3.96
CA GLU A 127 10.15 -5.63 2.87
C GLU A 127 10.29 -7.16 2.85
N GLU A 128 10.26 -7.81 4.03
CA GLU A 128 10.21 -9.27 4.15
C GLU A 128 9.04 -9.89 3.38
N HIS A 129 7.93 -9.16 3.28
CA HIS A 129 6.69 -9.62 2.66
C HIS A 129 6.50 -9.09 1.22
N PHE A 130 7.34 -8.15 0.77
CA PHE A 130 7.29 -7.63 -0.59
C PHE A 130 7.77 -8.65 -1.62
N THR A 131 6.98 -8.77 -2.70
CA THR A 131 7.42 -9.40 -3.95
C THR A 131 8.59 -8.64 -4.58
N THR A 132 9.31 -9.27 -5.50
CA THR A 132 10.41 -8.61 -6.25
C THR A 132 9.94 -7.34 -6.96
N GLU A 133 8.73 -7.35 -7.51
CA GLU A 133 8.12 -6.17 -8.13
C GLU A 133 7.83 -5.07 -7.11
N GLN A 134 7.19 -5.39 -5.99
CA GLN A 134 6.92 -4.41 -4.92
C GLN A 134 8.21 -3.80 -4.37
N ARG A 135 9.30 -4.58 -4.25
CA ARG A 135 10.62 -4.04 -3.86
C ARG A 135 11.17 -3.07 -4.90
N ALA A 136 11.03 -3.39 -6.19
CA ALA A 136 11.45 -2.49 -7.26
C ALA A 136 10.63 -1.19 -7.24
N GLN A 137 9.32 -1.28 -7.04
CA GLN A 137 8.41 -0.13 -6.92
C GLN A 137 8.71 0.70 -5.66
N ALA A 138 8.98 0.07 -4.52
CA ALA A 138 9.36 0.79 -3.29
C ALA A 138 10.72 1.51 -3.41
N ALA A 139 11.63 0.98 -4.25
CA ALA A 139 12.92 1.60 -4.54
C ALA A 139 12.82 2.73 -5.59
N ALA A 140 11.87 2.66 -6.52
CA ALA A 140 11.64 3.67 -7.54
C ALA A 140 10.96 4.90 -6.92
N LYS A 141 11.57 6.09 -7.08
CA LYS A 141 11.01 7.36 -6.59
C LYS A 141 10.45 8.18 -7.76
N ALA A 142 9.23 8.65 -7.60
CA ALA A 142 8.62 9.65 -8.49
C ALA A 142 8.77 11.04 -7.88
N VAL A 143 9.05 12.02 -8.74
CA VAL A 143 9.18 13.43 -8.37
C VAL A 143 8.04 14.20 -9.02
N ILE A 144 7.15 14.77 -8.20
CA ILE A 144 6.00 15.56 -8.65
C ILE A 144 6.32 17.03 -8.41
N ALA A 145 6.70 17.74 -9.48
CA ALA A 145 7.08 19.14 -9.41
C ALA A 145 5.89 20.03 -9.03
N LEU A 146 6.12 20.99 -8.14
CA LEU A 146 5.11 21.98 -7.80
C LEU A 146 5.04 23.11 -8.85
N PRO A 147 3.84 23.69 -9.05
CA PRO A 147 3.68 24.92 -9.81
C PRO A 147 4.63 26.01 -9.33
N GLY A 148 5.19 26.79 -10.28
CA GLY A 148 6.05 27.92 -9.96
C GLY A 148 7.45 27.57 -9.44
N GLY A 149 7.85 26.29 -9.47
CA GLY A 149 9.20 25.88 -9.05
C GLY A 149 9.42 25.83 -7.54
N ALA A 150 8.34 25.77 -6.75
CA ALA A 150 8.34 25.72 -5.28
C ALA A 150 8.81 24.36 -4.69
N GLY A 151 9.68 23.64 -5.40
CA GLY A 151 10.13 22.29 -5.06
C GLY A 151 9.25 21.18 -5.64
N ALA A 152 9.26 20.00 -5.01
CA ALA A 152 8.52 18.84 -5.47
C ALA A 152 8.10 17.92 -4.31
N PHE A 153 7.07 17.11 -4.52
CA PHE A 153 6.84 15.90 -3.72
C PHE A 153 7.74 14.79 -4.22
N THR A 154 8.23 13.95 -3.30
CA THR A 154 8.96 12.73 -3.63
C THR A 154 8.33 11.57 -2.88
N ALA A 155 7.80 10.59 -3.61
CA ALA A 155 7.19 9.38 -3.06
C ALA A 155 7.67 8.16 -3.86
N ASP A 156 7.68 6.98 -3.26
CA ASP A 156 7.92 5.76 -4.04
C ASP A 156 6.71 5.33 -4.86
N GLU A 157 7.01 4.61 -5.94
CA GLU A 157 6.01 4.09 -6.86
C GLU A 157 5.01 3.16 -6.15
N LEU A 158 5.46 2.37 -5.19
CA LEU A 158 4.57 1.46 -4.46
C LEU A 158 3.48 2.25 -3.71
N SER A 159 3.86 3.23 -2.89
CA SER A 159 2.91 4.10 -2.19
C SER A 159 1.96 4.84 -3.15
N LEU A 160 2.48 5.33 -4.29
CA LEU A 160 1.65 6.03 -5.29
C LEU A 160 0.64 5.08 -5.97
N ARG A 161 1.06 3.87 -6.35
CA ARG A 161 0.18 2.85 -6.93
C ARG A 161 -0.89 2.39 -5.93
N GLN A 162 -0.52 2.26 -4.65
CA GLN A 162 -1.47 1.99 -3.58
C GLN A 162 -2.48 3.13 -3.41
N ALA A 163 -2.05 4.38 -3.51
CA ALA A 163 -2.94 5.54 -3.38
C ALA A 163 -3.99 5.60 -4.50
N VAL A 164 -3.61 5.33 -5.75
CA VAL A 164 -4.52 5.35 -6.91
C VAL A 164 -5.34 4.06 -7.08
N SER A 165 -5.12 3.06 -6.22
CA SER A 165 -5.87 1.81 -6.25
C SER A 165 -7.38 2.04 -6.05
N GLY A 166 -8.19 1.14 -6.62
CA GLY A 166 -9.66 1.25 -6.55
C GLY A 166 -10.24 2.34 -7.45
N GLY A 167 -9.55 2.70 -8.54
CA GLY A 167 -10.03 3.67 -9.53
C GLY A 167 -9.89 5.13 -9.11
N LYS A 168 -9.02 5.43 -8.12
CA LYS A 168 -8.74 6.81 -7.71
C LYS A 168 -7.80 7.46 -8.71
N ASN A 169 -8.05 8.72 -9.01
CA ASN A 169 -7.15 9.59 -9.73
C ASN A 169 -6.26 10.34 -8.75
N LEU A 170 -5.04 10.70 -9.19
CA LEU A 170 -4.10 11.47 -8.40
C LEU A 170 -4.12 12.94 -8.83
N TYR A 171 -4.16 13.83 -7.85
CA TYR A 171 -4.23 15.27 -8.03
C TYR A 171 -3.20 15.98 -7.16
N LEU A 172 -2.60 17.03 -7.70
CA LEU A 172 -1.90 18.04 -6.93
C LEU A 172 -2.86 19.23 -6.75
N VAL A 173 -3.29 19.45 -5.51
CA VAL A 173 -4.23 20.51 -5.15
C VAL A 173 -3.49 21.65 -4.48
N GLU A 174 -3.72 22.88 -4.93
CA GLU A 174 -3.07 24.09 -4.43
C GLU A 174 -4.06 25.00 -3.67
N TYR A 175 -3.81 25.18 -2.37
CA TYR A 175 -4.51 26.10 -1.50
C TYR A 175 -3.70 27.36 -1.23
N ASP A 176 -4.38 28.45 -0.94
CA ASP A 176 -3.82 29.62 -0.27
C ASP A 176 -4.38 29.70 1.16
N LEU A 177 -3.53 29.50 2.17
CA LEU A 177 -4.00 29.46 3.56
C LEU A 177 -4.65 30.78 4.01
N ILE A 178 -4.25 31.92 3.44
CA ILE A 178 -4.84 33.22 3.80
C ILE A 178 -6.26 33.33 3.20
N HIS A 179 -6.40 33.07 1.91
CA HIS A 179 -7.64 33.37 1.16
C HIS A 179 -8.65 32.21 1.12
N ASP A 180 -8.18 30.97 1.10
CA ASP A 180 -9.03 29.79 0.94
C ASP A 180 -9.38 29.13 2.28
N VAL A 181 -8.58 29.38 3.32
CA VAL A 181 -8.71 28.73 4.64
C VAL A 181 -9.10 29.78 5.69
N GLN A 182 -8.19 30.70 6.03
CA GLN A 182 -8.40 31.67 7.09
C GLN A 182 -9.55 32.64 6.79
N ALA A 183 -9.63 33.21 5.57
CA ALA A 183 -10.70 34.12 5.19
C ALA A 183 -12.10 33.45 5.18
N ARG A 184 -12.15 32.12 5.19
CA ARG A 184 -13.38 31.32 5.28
C ARG A 184 -13.66 30.81 6.69
N GLY A 185 -12.88 31.24 7.68
CA GLY A 185 -13.02 30.82 9.08
C GLY A 185 -12.72 29.35 9.33
N LYS A 186 -11.92 28.73 8.44
CA LYS A 186 -11.45 27.35 8.60
C LYS A 186 -10.03 27.35 9.14
N THR A 187 -9.65 26.27 9.81
CA THR A 187 -8.27 25.94 10.11
C THR A 187 -7.67 25.07 9.00
N PRO A 188 -6.35 25.00 8.86
CA PRO A 188 -5.71 24.08 7.94
C PRO A 188 -5.99 22.60 8.27
N LEU A 189 -6.12 22.26 9.55
CA LEU A 189 -6.53 20.91 9.98
C LEU A 189 -7.95 20.57 9.49
N ASP A 190 -8.88 21.54 9.47
CA ASP A 190 -10.21 21.32 8.87
C ASP A 190 -10.11 20.96 7.38
N VAL A 191 -9.13 21.52 6.66
CA VAL A 191 -8.90 21.17 5.24
C VAL A 191 -8.45 19.72 5.12
N ILE A 192 -7.46 19.31 5.91
CA ILE A 192 -6.98 17.92 5.96
C ILE A 192 -8.15 16.97 6.23
N THR A 193 -8.89 17.19 7.32
CA THR A 193 -10.04 16.37 7.72
C THR A 193 -11.12 16.32 6.64
N THR A 194 -11.40 17.45 5.98
CA THR A 194 -12.39 17.50 4.88
C THR A 194 -11.92 16.69 3.67
N MET A 195 -10.65 16.80 3.30
CA MET A 195 -10.09 16.04 2.17
C MET A 195 -10.07 14.54 2.44
N GLU A 196 -9.69 14.13 3.66
CA GLU A 196 -9.69 12.73 4.09
C GLU A 196 -11.09 12.11 4.10
N SER A 197 -12.15 12.90 4.29
CA SER A 197 -13.53 12.41 4.22
C SER A 197 -13.98 11.95 2.82
N SER A 198 -13.28 12.38 1.77
CA SER A 198 -13.67 12.17 0.36
C SER A 198 -12.57 11.56 -0.50
N GLY A 199 -11.40 11.27 0.07
CA GLY A 199 -10.25 10.70 -0.62
C GLY A 199 -9.08 10.46 0.32
N LEU A 200 -7.89 10.31 -0.24
CA LEU A 200 -6.67 9.96 0.49
C LEU A 200 -5.62 11.06 0.31
N ILE A 201 -5.03 11.54 1.40
CA ILE A 201 -3.90 12.46 1.33
C ILE A 201 -2.61 11.63 1.29
N VAL A 202 -1.96 11.62 0.14
CA VAL A 202 -0.69 10.90 -0.04
C VAL A 202 0.42 11.60 0.72
N ASP A 203 0.58 12.91 0.49
CA ASP A 203 1.52 13.79 1.16
C ASP A 203 1.00 15.24 1.08
N CYS A 204 1.46 16.12 1.96
CA CYS A 204 1.13 17.53 1.93
C CYS A 204 2.33 18.36 2.37
N ARG A 205 2.39 19.60 1.90
CA ARG A 205 3.51 20.50 2.19
C ARG A 205 3.07 21.95 2.18
N MET A 206 3.54 22.70 3.17
CA MET A 206 3.38 24.15 3.24
C MET A 206 4.68 24.85 2.86
N GLU A 207 4.60 25.82 1.94
CA GLU A 207 5.75 26.62 1.52
C GLU A 207 5.75 27.99 2.20
N LEU A 208 6.44 28.08 3.34
CA LEU A 208 6.64 29.31 4.09
C LEU A 208 7.63 30.26 3.41
N SER A 209 8.47 29.75 2.51
CA SER A 209 9.46 30.52 1.74
C SER A 209 8.82 31.53 0.78
N ALA A 210 7.52 31.39 0.50
CA ALA A 210 6.75 32.36 -0.26
C ALA A 210 6.55 33.67 0.50
N VAL A 211 6.63 33.70 1.84
CA VAL A 211 6.56 34.91 2.65
C VAL A 211 7.94 35.59 2.61
N GLY A 212 8.11 36.51 1.66
CA GLY A 212 9.43 37.06 1.30
C GLY A 212 10.26 37.72 2.40
N ASP A 213 11.52 38.00 2.07
CA ASP A 213 12.43 38.87 2.83
C ASP A 213 11.84 40.31 2.93
N LEU A 214 12.28 41.11 3.90
CA LEU A 214 11.88 42.52 4.08
C LEU A 214 12.09 43.38 2.82
N ASP A 215 12.95 42.92 1.90
CA ASP A 215 13.28 43.54 0.62
C ASP A 215 12.41 43.05 -0.57
N ALA A 216 11.60 42.00 -0.37
CA ALA A 216 10.69 41.48 -1.39
C ALA A 216 9.28 42.11 -1.24
N PRO A 217 8.53 42.31 -2.34
CA PRO A 217 7.14 42.75 -2.23
C PRO A 217 6.36 41.76 -1.34
N PRO A 218 5.51 42.24 -0.41
CA PRO A 218 4.80 41.37 0.51
C PRO A 218 3.96 40.38 -0.27
N VAL A 219 4.33 39.11 -0.16
CA VAL A 219 3.61 38.03 -0.80
C VAL A 219 2.41 37.73 0.09
N ASN A 220 1.26 38.25 -0.29
CA ASN A 220 0.00 38.04 0.42
C ASN A 220 -0.58 36.65 0.11
N ARG A 221 0.23 35.59 0.22
CA ARG A 221 -0.17 34.23 -0.12
C ARG A 221 0.72 33.23 0.59
N ILE A 222 0.12 32.23 1.22
CA ILE A 222 0.83 31.09 1.81
C ILE A 222 0.38 29.82 1.07
N PRO A 223 1.17 29.35 0.08
CA PRO A 223 0.83 28.17 -0.68
C PRO A 223 0.87 26.91 0.19
N PHE A 224 -0.21 26.15 0.13
CA PHE A 224 -0.31 24.83 0.73
C PHE A 224 -0.67 23.82 -0.36
N TYR A 225 0.19 22.82 -0.55
CA TYR A 225 0.06 21.83 -1.59
C TYR A 225 -0.32 20.49 -0.99
N VAL A 226 -1.29 19.82 -1.60
CA VAL A 226 -1.76 18.50 -1.18
C VAL A 226 -1.70 17.55 -2.37
N LEU A 227 -0.96 16.45 -2.21
CA LEU A 227 -1.01 15.33 -3.13
C LEU A 227 -2.16 14.41 -2.70
N TYR A 228 -3.21 14.39 -3.50
CA TYR A 228 -4.52 13.87 -3.13
C TYR A 228 -5.01 12.82 -4.12
N ALA A 229 -5.44 11.65 -3.63
CA ALA A 229 -6.01 10.60 -4.45
C ALA A 229 -7.52 10.46 -4.18
N SER A 230 -8.34 10.54 -5.23
CA SER A 230 -9.80 10.40 -5.11
C SER A 230 -10.44 9.84 -6.37
N ILE A 231 -11.56 9.11 -6.21
CA ILE A 231 -12.40 8.66 -7.34
C ILE A 231 -13.16 9.80 -8.02
N VAL A 232 -13.15 10.99 -7.41
CA VAL A 232 -13.89 12.17 -7.86
C VAL A 232 -13.14 12.87 -9.00
N GLU A 233 -13.87 13.35 -10.01
CA GLU A 233 -13.34 14.09 -11.16
C GLU A 233 -12.85 15.51 -10.77
N PRO A 234 -11.89 16.12 -11.52
CA PRO A 234 -11.25 17.38 -11.14
C PRO A 234 -12.20 18.56 -10.92
N ASP A 235 -13.26 18.65 -11.72
CA ASP A 235 -14.29 19.69 -11.64
C ASP A 235 -15.12 19.56 -10.36
N ILE A 236 -15.46 18.33 -9.97
CA ILE A 236 -16.15 18.04 -8.72
C ILE A 236 -15.22 18.27 -7.52
N VAL A 237 -13.93 17.94 -7.61
CA VAL A 237 -12.92 18.30 -6.58
C VAL A 237 -12.90 19.81 -6.35
N GLY A 238 -12.90 20.61 -7.42
CA GLY A 238 -12.96 22.08 -7.33
C GLY A 238 -14.20 22.59 -6.61
N TYR A 239 -15.34 21.98 -6.91
CA TYR A 239 -16.59 22.31 -6.23
C TYR A 239 -16.58 21.91 -4.75
N LEU A 240 -16.16 20.69 -4.42
CA LEU A 240 -16.15 20.15 -3.05
C LEU A 240 -15.26 20.97 -2.11
N PHE A 241 -14.11 21.42 -2.61
CA PHE A 241 -13.15 22.21 -1.83
C PHE A 241 -13.28 23.71 -2.04
N ALA A 242 -14.24 24.14 -2.88
CA ALA A 242 -14.46 25.52 -3.26
C ALA A 242 -13.16 26.21 -3.73
N LEU A 243 -12.46 25.54 -4.62
CA LEU A 243 -11.24 25.99 -5.30
C LEU A 243 -11.50 26.18 -6.79
N ASP A 244 -10.71 27.05 -7.42
CA ASP A 244 -10.70 27.16 -8.87
C ASP A 244 -10.07 25.90 -9.50
N VAL A 245 -10.65 25.40 -10.59
CA VAL A 245 -10.17 24.17 -11.27
C VAL A 245 -8.73 24.33 -11.77
N SER A 246 -8.26 25.55 -12.05
CA SER A 246 -6.86 25.80 -12.42
C SER A 246 -5.85 25.47 -11.32
N ARG A 247 -6.30 25.29 -10.07
CA ARG A 247 -5.48 24.89 -8.91
C ARG A 247 -5.55 23.39 -8.60
N ILE A 248 -6.20 22.62 -9.46
CA ILE A 248 -6.30 21.16 -9.36
C ILE A 248 -5.59 20.59 -10.56
N HIS A 249 -4.39 20.07 -10.33
CA HIS A 249 -3.52 19.56 -11.38
C HIS A 249 -3.58 18.03 -11.37
N PRO A 250 -4.17 17.38 -12.40
CA PRO A 250 -4.10 15.93 -12.53
C PRO A 250 -2.64 15.48 -12.64
N VAL A 251 -2.30 14.42 -11.91
CA VAL A 251 -0.98 13.83 -11.92
C VAL A 251 -1.05 12.51 -12.66
N ASP A 252 -0.43 12.46 -13.84
CA ASP A 252 -0.29 11.22 -14.62
C ASP A 252 0.88 10.41 -14.06
N LEU A 253 0.56 9.40 -13.27
CA LEU A 253 1.54 8.54 -12.63
C LEU A 253 2.38 7.75 -13.66
N ASP A 254 1.77 7.31 -14.75
CA ASP A 254 2.46 6.53 -15.79
C ASP A 254 3.36 7.40 -16.67
N ALA A 255 3.12 8.71 -16.71
CA ALA A 255 4.04 9.68 -17.33
C ALA A 255 5.22 10.06 -16.43
N LEU A 256 5.04 10.03 -15.10
CA LEU A 256 6.07 10.39 -14.13
C LEU A 256 7.06 9.26 -13.87
N LEU A 257 6.57 8.04 -13.90
CA LEU A 257 7.38 6.85 -13.77
C LEU A 257 7.87 6.44 -15.16
N PRO A 258 9.12 5.97 -15.32
CA PRO A 258 9.48 5.30 -16.56
C PRO A 258 8.45 4.20 -16.81
N PRO A 259 8.00 3.97 -18.08
CA PRO A 259 7.07 2.89 -18.38
C PRO A 259 7.64 1.65 -17.72
N ALA A 260 6.86 1.04 -16.81
CA ALA A 260 7.29 -0.07 -15.97
C ALA A 260 8.20 -0.92 -16.83
N ALA A 261 9.50 -0.90 -16.56
CA ALA A 261 10.47 -1.47 -17.47
C ALA A 261 9.94 -2.86 -17.76
N ALA A 262 9.53 -3.12 -19.02
CA ALA A 262 9.00 -4.42 -19.41
C ALA A 262 9.96 -5.40 -18.78
N ALA A 263 9.46 -6.17 -17.79
CA ALA A 263 10.30 -6.83 -16.79
C ALA A 263 11.52 -7.34 -17.53
N PRO A 264 12.74 -6.81 -17.25
CA PRO A 264 13.88 -7.04 -18.12
C PRO A 264 13.96 -8.54 -18.28
N ASP A 265 13.71 -9.06 -19.51
CA ASP A 265 13.39 -10.47 -19.78
C ASP A 265 13.88 -11.31 -18.61
N ALA A 266 12.96 -11.61 -17.67
CA ALA A 266 13.35 -12.03 -16.32
C ALA A 266 14.41 -13.12 -16.51
N PRO A 267 15.60 -12.98 -15.90
CA PRO A 267 16.75 -13.77 -16.30
C PRO A 267 16.32 -15.21 -16.34
N ALA A 268 16.31 -15.78 -17.55
CA ALA A 268 15.87 -17.14 -17.79
C ALA A 268 16.49 -18.01 -16.71
N LEU A 269 15.70 -18.85 -16.03
CA LEU A 269 16.23 -19.64 -14.91
C LEU A 269 17.41 -20.46 -15.44
N THR A 270 18.64 -19.99 -15.16
CA THR A 270 19.85 -20.60 -15.71
C THR A 270 20.01 -22.05 -15.23
N GLN A 271 19.31 -22.42 -14.15
CA GLN A 271 19.20 -23.77 -13.62
C GLN A 271 17.80 -24.01 -13.01
N PRO A 272 17.28 -25.25 -13.03
CA PRO A 272 16.08 -25.64 -12.29
C PRO A 272 16.18 -25.29 -10.80
N ARG A 273 15.07 -24.87 -10.18
CA ARG A 273 15.00 -24.56 -8.74
C ARG A 273 14.06 -25.53 -8.04
N GLU A 274 14.54 -26.15 -6.97
CA GLU A 274 13.77 -27.09 -6.15
C GLU A 274 13.12 -26.37 -4.96
N PHE A 275 11.85 -26.70 -4.72
CA PHE A 275 11.03 -26.23 -3.61
C PHE A 275 10.31 -27.45 -3.03
N GLY A 276 10.98 -28.16 -2.12
CA GLY A 276 10.48 -29.44 -1.61
C GLY A 276 10.15 -30.43 -2.74
N PRO A 277 8.92 -30.95 -2.86
CA PRO A 277 8.54 -31.86 -3.93
C PRO A 277 8.29 -31.17 -5.29
N TRP A 278 8.39 -29.83 -5.36
CA TRP A 278 8.15 -29.05 -6.57
C TRP A 278 9.45 -28.61 -7.23
N LEU A 279 9.48 -28.67 -8.56
CA LEU A 279 10.59 -28.22 -9.38
C LEU A 279 10.10 -27.12 -10.31
N LEU A 280 10.72 -25.95 -10.23
CA LEU A 280 10.52 -24.86 -11.18
C LEU A 280 11.58 -24.94 -12.27
N THR A 281 11.12 -25.01 -13.51
CA THR A 281 11.98 -24.94 -14.71
C THR A 281 11.49 -23.84 -15.63
N ASP A 282 12.41 -23.21 -16.36
CA ASP A 282 12.06 -22.25 -17.40
C ASP A 282 12.11 -22.95 -18.75
N ALA A 283 10.94 -23.32 -19.27
CA ALA A 283 10.83 -23.91 -20.60
C ALA A 283 10.77 -22.80 -21.67
N GLN A 284 11.05 -23.15 -22.94
CA GLN A 284 11.18 -22.16 -24.01
C GLN A 284 9.93 -21.27 -24.20
N GLN A 285 8.73 -21.75 -23.85
CA GLN A 285 7.48 -21.01 -24.05
C GLN A 285 6.82 -20.51 -22.75
N ALA A 286 6.91 -21.26 -21.66
CA ALA A 286 6.29 -20.96 -20.37
C ALA A 286 7.18 -21.48 -19.23
N ALA A 287 7.08 -20.88 -18.04
CA ALA A 287 7.65 -21.49 -16.85
C ALA A 287 6.86 -22.76 -16.50
N GLU A 288 7.52 -23.79 -15.97
CA GLU A 288 6.88 -25.05 -15.58
C GLU A 288 7.15 -25.32 -14.10
N VAL A 289 6.08 -25.40 -13.31
CA VAL A 289 6.10 -25.85 -11.91
C VAL A 289 5.65 -27.30 -11.88
N ARG A 290 6.60 -28.21 -11.66
CA ARG A 290 6.37 -29.65 -11.71
C ARG A 290 6.43 -30.31 -10.35
N LEU A 291 5.41 -31.08 -9.98
CA LEU A 291 5.45 -31.99 -8.84
C LEU A 291 6.27 -33.23 -9.18
N ALA A 292 7.18 -33.63 -8.29
CA ALA A 292 7.91 -34.88 -8.40
C ALA A 292 6.92 -36.08 -8.41
N PRO A 293 7.07 -37.04 -9.34
CA PRO A 293 6.11 -38.14 -9.49
C PRO A 293 5.88 -38.91 -8.19
N GLY A 294 4.61 -39.06 -7.80
CA GLY A 294 4.19 -39.82 -6.62
C GLY A 294 4.45 -39.15 -5.26
N GLN A 295 4.94 -37.91 -5.24
CA GLN A 295 5.07 -37.14 -4.00
C GLN A 295 3.75 -36.47 -3.58
N LEU A 296 3.61 -36.17 -2.29
CA LEU A 296 2.51 -35.35 -1.78
C LEU A 296 2.74 -33.89 -2.17
N PRO A 297 1.73 -33.19 -2.71
CA PRO A 297 1.87 -31.79 -3.06
C PRO A 297 1.78 -30.91 -1.81
N GLU A 298 2.92 -30.64 -1.18
CA GLU A 298 3.01 -29.79 0.00
C GLU A 298 2.64 -28.33 -0.34
N ALA A 299 1.66 -27.77 0.38
CA ALA A 299 1.12 -26.44 0.10
C ALA A 299 2.14 -25.30 0.28
N ALA A 300 2.97 -25.35 1.33
CA ALA A 300 3.99 -24.33 1.57
C ALA A 300 5.05 -24.30 0.45
N ALA A 301 5.49 -25.48 0.03
CA ALA A 301 6.44 -25.65 -1.06
C ALA A 301 5.83 -25.24 -2.42
N ALA A 302 4.55 -25.59 -2.66
CA ALA A 302 3.81 -25.15 -3.84
C ALA A 302 3.72 -23.62 -3.91
N ARG A 303 3.45 -22.97 -2.77
CA ARG A 303 3.38 -21.50 -2.67
C ARG A 303 4.71 -20.86 -3.07
N GLU A 304 5.82 -21.36 -2.53
CA GLU A 304 7.15 -20.83 -2.87
C GLU A 304 7.49 -21.05 -4.35
N ALA A 305 7.20 -22.22 -4.89
CA ALA A 305 7.41 -22.53 -6.31
C ALA A 305 6.57 -21.63 -7.24
N LEU A 306 5.29 -21.42 -6.92
CA LEU A 306 4.38 -20.58 -7.70
C LEU A 306 4.71 -19.08 -7.59
N LEU A 307 5.16 -18.61 -6.42
CA LEU A 307 5.68 -17.24 -6.27
C LEU A 307 6.96 -17.04 -7.06
N ALA A 308 7.87 -18.02 -7.04
CA ALA A 308 9.08 -17.98 -7.84
C ALA A 308 8.76 -18.02 -9.36
N ALA A 309 7.73 -18.78 -9.77
CA ALA A 309 7.26 -18.81 -11.15
C ALA A 309 6.61 -17.48 -11.56
N LEU A 310 5.77 -16.89 -10.70
CA LEU A 310 5.14 -15.60 -10.93
C LEU A 310 6.17 -14.46 -11.10
N ALA A 311 7.28 -14.54 -10.36
CA ALA A 311 8.39 -13.60 -10.46
C ALA A 311 9.15 -13.70 -11.80
N THR A 312 8.95 -14.76 -12.59
CA THR A 312 9.53 -14.86 -13.94
C THR A 312 8.84 -13.96 -14.96
N GLY A 313 7.65 -13.43 -14.66
CA GLY A 313 6.91 -12.62 -15.63
C GLY A 313 6.30 -13.42 -16.78
N ARG A 314 6.37 -14.75 -16.77
CA ARG A 314 5.92 -15.64 -17.85
C ARG A 314 4.67 -16.40 -17.45
N ASP A 315 3.88 -16.75 -18.45
CA ASP A 315 2.85 -17.77 -18.31
C ASP A 315 3.46 -19.04 -17.70
N THR A 316 2.73 -19.66 -16.78
CA THR A 316 3.20 -20.80 -16.01
C THR A 316 2.28 -22.01 -16.22
N LEU A 317 2.91 -23.15 -16.46
CA LEU A 317 2.26 -24.46 -16.53
C LEU A 317 2.47 -25.21 -15.21
N LEU A 318 1.38 -25.58 -14.57
CA LEU A 318 1.36 -26.48 -13.42
C LEU A 318 1.31 -27.93 -13.93
N VAL A 319 2.34 -28.71 -13.63
CA VAL A 319 2.44 -30.12 -14.01
C VAL A 319 2.50 -30.97 -12.75
N TRP A 320 1.53 -31.84 -12.55
CA TRP A 320 1.42 -32.59 -11.29
C TRP A 320 0.82 -33.97 -11.49
N PRO A 321 1.55 -34.83 -12.22
CA PRO A 321 1.05 -36.10 -12.67
C PRO A 321 0.83 -37.02 -11.47
N GLN A 322 -0.40 -37.50 -11.33
CA GLN A 322 -0.77 -38.49 -10.31
C GLN A 322 -0.58 -38.01 -8.87
N ALA A 323 -0.83 -36.72 -8.60
CA ALA A 323 -0.85 -36.20 -7.23
C ALA A 323 -1.85 -37.00 -6.36
N PRO A 324 -1.40 -37.65 -5.26
CA PRO A 324 -2.21 -38.60 -4.51
C PRO A 324 -3.29 -37.93 -3.63
N ALA A 325 -3.12 -36.64 -3.31
CA ALA A 325 -4.05 -35.87 -2.49
C ALA A 325 -3.96 -34.38 -2.83
N CYS A 326 -5.04 -33.64 -2.55
CA CYS A 326 -5.08 -32.18 -2.54
C CYS A 326 -5.81 -31.76 -1.27
N ASP A 327 -5.13 -31.09 -0.35
CA ASP A 327 -5.75 -30.57 0.87
C ASP A 327 -6.32 -29.16 0.64
N LEU A 328 -6.98 -28.61 1.66
CA LEU A 328 -7.57 -27.27 1.57
C LEU A 328 -6.49 -26.18 1.48
N ALA A 329 -5.35 -26.38 2.12
CA ALA A 329 -4.24 -25.44 2.12
C ALA A 329 -3.65 -25.29 0.70
N LEU A 330 -3.44 -26.40 -0.01
CA LEU A 330 -2.99 -26.38 -1.39
C LEU A 330 -4.04 -25.74 -2.31
N LEU A 331 -5.33 -26.01 -2.09
CA LEU A 331 -6.40 -25.36 -2.84
C LEU A 331 -6.38 -23.83 -2.65
N GLN A 332 -6.18 -23.35 -1.43
CA GLN A 332 -6.04 -21.92 -1.13
C GLN A 332 -4.83 -21.30 -1.84
N VAL A 333 -3.69 -22.00 -1.84
CA VAL A 333 -2.47 -21.58 -2.55
C VAL A 333 -2.73 -21.47 -4.05
N LEU A 334 -3.42 -22.45 -4.65
CA LEU A 334 -3.75 -22.41 -6.08
C LEU A 334 -4.70 -21.25 -6.43
N ILE A 335 -5.72 -21.00 -5.61
CA ILE A 335 -6.63 -19.86 -5.79
C ILE A 335 -5.87 -18.53 -5.71
N ALA A 336 -5.02 -18.38 -4.70
CA ALA A 336 -4.20 -17.18 -4.52
C ALA A 336 -3.23 -16.98 -5.69
N ALA A 337 -2.60 -18.06 -6.16
CA ALA A 337 -1.70 -18.02 -7.30
C ALA A 337 -2.42 -17.57 -8.57
N VAL A 338 -3.56 -18.17 -8.91
CA VAL A 338 -4.35 -17.77 -10.10
C VAL A 338 -4.67 -16.28 -10.10
N ARG A 339 -5.07 -15.71 -8.95
CA ARG A 339 -5.28 -14.26 -8.81
C ARG A 339 -3.99 -13.47 -9.03
N GLY A 340 -2.90 -13.91 -8.41
CA GLY A 340 -1.59 -13.27 -8.53
C GLY A 340 -1.07 -13.22 -9.96
N PHE A 341 -1.27 -14.30 -10.73
CA PHE A 341 -0.94 -14.39 -12.16
C PHE A 341 -1.85 -13.47 -13.00
N ALA A 342 -3.17 -13.56 -12.81
CA ALA A 342 -4.13 -12.75 -13.55
C ALA A 342 -3.94 -11.24 -13.33
N ALA A 343 -3.64 -10.81 -12.09
CA ALA A 343 -3.35 -9.42 -11.75
C ALA A 343 -2.13 -8.85 -12.50
N ARG A 344 -1.22 -9.71 -12.96
CA ARG A 344 -0.02 -9.35 -13.73
C ARG A 344 -0.15 -9.61 -15.23
N GLY A 345 -1.36 -9.93 -15.70
CA GLY A 345 -1.61 -10.28 -17.10
C GLY A 345 -0.95 -11.59 -17.56
N GLN A 346 -0.58 -12.46 -16.62
CA GLN A 346 0.03 -13.77 -16.88
C GLN A 346 -1.00 -14.89 -16.70
N ALA A 347 -0.85 -16.00 -17.41
CA ALA A 347 -1.70 -17.18 -17.27
C ALA A 347 -1.06 -18.24 -16.36
N LEU A 348 -1.88 -18.83 -15.48
CA LEU A 348 -1.56 -20.08 -14.79
C LEU A 348 -2.50 -21.17 -15.30
N ALA A 349 -1.95 -22.14 -16.00
CA ALA A 349 -2.71 -23.24 -16.62
C ALA A 349 -2.14 -24.60 -16.23
N HIS A 350 -2.89 -25.68 -16.44
CA HIS A 350 -2.34 -27.02 -16.29
C HIS A 350 -1.50 -27.38 -17.52
N GLY A 351 -0.30 -27.89 -17.30
CA GLY A 351 0.52 -28.52 -18.35
C GLY A 351 0.17 -29.99 -18.59
N ASP A 352 -0.56 -30.62 -17.66
CA ASP A 352 -1.11 -31.97 -17.76
C ASP A 352 -2.59 -32.03 -17.33
N ALA A 353 -3.20 -33.22 -17.32
CA ALA A 353 -4.58 -33.34 -16.86
C ALA A 353 -4.66 -33.13 -15.33
N PRO A 354 -5.58 -32.29 -14.82
CA PRO A 354 -5.67 -32.05 -13.38
C PRO A 354 -5.97 -33.35 -12.62
N PRO A 355 -5.35 -33.58 -11.45
CA PRO A 355 -5.55 -34.76 -10.64
C PRO A 355 -7.00 -34.78 -10.11
N PRO A 356 -7.64 -35.96 -10.03
CA PRO A 356 -8.98 -36.10 -9.45
C PRO A 356 -9.11 -35.53 -8.02
N ALA A 357 -8.00 -35.56 -7.26
CA ALA A 357 -7.94 -35.02 -5.91
C ALA A 357 -8.22 -33.51 -5.84
N LEU A 358 -7.90 -32.74 -6.89
CA LEU A 358 -8.23 -31.32 -6.95
C LEU A 358 -9.75 -31.12 -7.00
N ALA A 359 -10.45 -31.87 -7.84
CA ALA A 359 -11.90 -31.78 -7.96
C ALA A 359 -12.60 -32.19 -6.65
N GLU A 360 -12.06 -33.18 -5.94
CA GLU A 360 -12.55 -33.55 -4.61
C GLU A 360 -12.33 -32.43 -3.58
N ALA A 361 -11.16 -31.78 -3.58
CA ALA A 361 -10.87 -30.66 -2.70
C ALA A 361 -11.82 -29.47 -2.95
N VAL A 362 -12.08 -29.13 -4.22
CA VAL A 362 -13.03 -28.08 -4.61
C VAL A 362 -14.44 -28.39 -4.12
N ARG A 363 -14.92 -29.64 -4.31
CA ARG A 363 -16.22 -30.08 -3.79
C ARG A 363 -16.30 -30.03 -2.26
N ARG A 364 -15.25 -30.46 -1.56
CA ARG A 364 -15.17 -30.42 -0.10
C ARG A 364 -15.17 -28.99 0.44
N ALA A 365 -14.58 -28.05 -0.31
CA ALA A 365 -14.59 -26.63 0.01
C ALA A 365 -15.94 -25.95 -0.30
N GLY A 366 -16.89 -26.63 -0.94
CA GLY A 366 -18.20 -26.08 -1.30
C GLY A 366 -18.13 -25.03 -2.40
N LEU A 367 -17.02 -24.94 -3.14
CA LEU A 367 -16.83 -23.96 -4.19
C LEU A 367 -17.51 -24.43 -5.48
N GLY A 368 -18.37 -23.61 -6.06
CA GLY A 368 -18.98 -23.81 -7.37
C GLY A 368 -18.37 -22.93 -8.47
N PRO A 369 -18.77 -23.15 -9.75
CA PRO A 369 -18.31 -22.34 -10.87
C PRO A 369 -18.63 -20.85 -10.72
N LYS A 370 -19.78 -20.55 -10.09
CA LYS A 370 -20.22 -19.18 -9.81
C LYS A 370 -19.35 -18.53 -8.74
N ASP A 371 -18.99 -19.25 -7.67
CA ASP A 371 -18.15 -18.72 -6.60
C ASP A 371 -16.74 -18.39 -7.11
N LEU A 372 -16.21 -19.19 -8.05
CA LEU A 372 -14.93 -18.91 -8.70
C LEU A 372 -15.02 -17.71 -9.67
N ALA A 373 -16.13 -17.58 -10.39
CA ALA A 373 -16.37 -16.44 -11.29
C ALA A 373 -16.55 -15.14 -10.52
N ASP A 374 -17.35 -15.15 -9.44
CA ASP A 374 -17.56 -14.01 -8.52
C ASP A 374 -16.25 -13.63 -7.81
N ALA A 375 -15.34 -14.60 -7.62
CA ALA A 375 -13.99 -14.42 -7.09
C ALA A 375 -12.96 -13.90 -8.12
N GLY A 376 -13.38 -13.64 -9.36
CA GLY A 376 -12.53 -13.11 -10.45
C GLY A 376 -11.50 -14.09 -11.01
N LEU A 377 -11.69 -15.39 -10.81
CA LEU A 377 -10.73 -16.42 -11.25
C LEU A 377 -11.04 -16.86 -12.69
N PRO A 378 -10.08 -16.83 -13.63
CA PRO A 378 -10.25 -17.44 -14.94
C PRO A 378 -10.56 -18.93 -14.76
N GLY A 379 -11.73 -19.35 -15.26
CA GLY A 379 -12.28 -20.68 -14.99
C GLY A 379 -11.42 -21.85 -15.48
N GLU A 380 -10.40 -21.61 -16.30
CA GLU A 380 -9.65 -22.66 -17.02
C GLU A 380 -8.89 -23.63 -16.10
N LEU A 381 -8.31 -23.16 -14.97
CA LEU A 381 -7.59 -24.03 -14.05
C LEU A 381 -8.51 -24.97 -13.25
N PHE A 382 -9.77 -24.58 -13.03
CA PHE A 382 -10.72 -25.35 -12.23
C PHE A 382 -11.92 -25.89 -13.04
N ALA A 383 -12.05 -25.54 -14.33
CA ALA A 383 -13.20 -25.90 -15.17
C ALA A 383 -13.41 -27.42 -15.25
N ALA A 384 -12.33 -28.19 -15.32
CA ALA A 384 -12.38 -29.65 -15.32
C ALA A 384 -12.81 -30.26 -13.98
N SER A 385 -12.86 -29.49 -12.89
CA SER A 385 -13.32 -29.95 -11.57
C SER A 385 -14.85 -29.92 -11.42
N PHE A 386 -15.56 -29.30 -12.37
CA PHE A 386 -17.02 -29.10 -12.37
C PHE A 386 -17.76 -29.90 -13.44
N GLN A 387 -17.02 -30.66 -14.26
CA GLN A 387 -17.57 -31.67 -15.17
C GLN A 387 -17.74 -32.99 -14.43
#